data_AF-A0A7Y2BZH7-F1
#
_entry.id   AF-A0A7Y2BZH7-F1
#
_cell.length_a   1.000
_cell.length_b   1.000
_cell.length_c   1.000
_cell.angle_alpha   90.00
_cell.angle_beta   90.00
_cell.angle_gamma   90.00
#
_symmetry.space_group_name_H-M   'P 1'
#
loop_
_entity.id
_entity.type
_entity.pdbx_description
1 polymer ?
#
loop_
_entity_poly.entity_id
_entity_poly.type
_entity_poly.pdbx_seq_one_letter_code
_entity_poly.pdbx_strand_id
1 'polypeptide(L)'
;MKNYGLLLYIILAVWIIPLHQSHAQVMGMELLDGKDKVEIDFDYIYGFIIVELKISGILPMKFILDTGAEHVILFKKEISDILGFEYEKRINLVGSDLEQEVFAYITRNVALKLEDTPLVTRDLIVLEEDFLELESMVGEPIDGILGTRFLEASC
;
A
#
# COMPACT_ATOMS: atom_id res chain seq x y z
N MET A 1 5.52 -66.02 -7.19
CA MET A 1 5.88 -65.11 -8.30
C MET A 1 5.67 -63.69 -7.80
N LYS A 2 6.72 -62.88 -7.82
CA LYS A 2 6.74 -61.56 -7.15
C LYS A 2 5.81 -60.58 -7.89
N ASN A 3 4.98 -59.84 -7.15
CA ASN A 3 3.93 -58.90 -7.62
C ASN A 3 4.52 -57.60 -8.21
N TYR A 4 5.41 -57.72 -9.20
CA TYR A 4 6.01 -56.57 -9.89
C TYR A 4 4.98 -55.71 -10.64
N GLY A 5 3.80 -56.25 -10.97
CA GLY A 5 2.72 -55.51 -11.59
C GLY A 5 2.14 -54.40 -10.70
N LEU A 6 2.07 -54.63 -9.38
CA LEU A 6 1.62 -53.60 -8.43
C LEU A 6 2.66 -52.49 -8.31
N LEU A 7 3.95 -52.87 -8.29
CA LEU A 7 5.06 -51.91 -8.23
C LEU A 7 5.10 -51.03 -9.49
N LEU A 8 4.82 -51.62 -10.67
CA LEU A 8 4.77 -50.90 -11.95
C LEU A 8 3.62 -49.87 -11.99
N TYR A 9 2.45 -50.23 -11.46
CA TYR A 9 1.30 -49.32 -11.37
C TYR A 9 1.56 -48.14 -10.43
N ILE A 10 2.26 -48.37 -9.32
CA ILE A 10 2.65 -47.28 -8.40
C ILE A 10 3.64 -46.33 -9.08
N ILE A 11 4.61 -46.85 -9.83
CA ILE A 11 5.58 -46.01 -10.57
C ILE A 11 4.90 -45.18 -11.66
N LEU A 12 3.92 -45.77 -12.38
CA LEU A 12 3.12 -45.07 -13.39
C LEU A 12 2.21 -43.99 -12.79
N ALA A 13 1.62 -44.24 -11.61
CA ALA A 13 0.76 -43.27 -10.93
C ALA A 13 1.55 -42.04 -10.42
N VAL A 14 2.81 -42.21 -10.02
CA VAL A 14 3.69 -41.11 -9.56
C VAL A 14 4.13 -40.19 -10.71
N TRP A 15 4.12 -40.66 -11.96
CA TRP A 15 4.44 -39.85 -13.14
C TRP A 15 3.26 -38.99 -13.66
N ILE A 16 2.05 -39.17 -13.12
CA ILE A 16 0.85 -38.41 -13.52
C ILE A 16 0.53 -37.29 -12.51
N ILE A 17 1.46 -36.94 -11.62
CA ILE A 17 1.32 -35.68 -10.87
C ILE A 17 1.49 -34.57 -11.92
N PRO A 18 0.44 -33.81 -12.27
CA PRO A 18 0.62 -32.69 -13.18
C PRO A 18 1.63 -31.75 -12.51
N LEU A 19 2.64 -31.34 -13.28
CA LEU A 19 3.42 -30.14 -12.97
C LEU A 19 2.41 -28.99 -12.89
N HIS A 20 1.89 -28.75 -11.69
CA HIS A 20 1.15 -27.54 -11.42
C HIS A 20 2.13 -26.40 -11.72
N GLN A 21 1.83 -25.65 -12.77
CA GLN A 21 2.52 -24.40 -13.03
C GLN A 21 2.30 -23.54 -11.80
N SER A 22 3.33 -23.47 -10.96
CA SER A 22 3.40 -22.48 -9.91
C SER A 22 3.50 -21.15 -10.64
N HIS A 23 2.38 -20.43 -10.73
CA HIS A 23 2.43 -19.00 -11.00
C HIS A 23 3.19 -18.40 -9.82
N ALA A 24 4.48 -18.14 -10.01
CA ALA A 24 5.19 -17.24 -9.12
C ALA A 24 4.46 -15.91 -9.21
N GLN A 25 3.83 -15.48 -8.12
CA GLN A 25 3.22 -14.17 -8.04
C GLN A 25 4.33 -13.12 -8.16
N VAL A 26 4.29 -12.35 -9.24
CA VAL A 26 5.17 -11.20 -9.41
C VAL A 26 4.69 -10.15 -8.41
N MET A 27 5.30 -10.19 -7.23
CA MET A 27 5.10 -9.23 -6.17
C MET A 27 5.62 -7.88 -6.66
N GLY A 28 4.75 -6.88 -6.75
CA GLY A 28 5.11 -5.48 -6.98
C GLY A 28 4.44 -4.81 -8.17
N MET A 29 3.63 -5.53 -8.96
CA MET A 29 3.11 -5.00 -10.24
C MET A 29 1.61 -4.68 -10.24
N GLU A 30 0.97 -4.59 -9.07
CA GLU A 30 -0.47 -4.28 -8.98
C GLU A 30 -0.82 -2.95 -9.65
N LEU A 31 0.04 -1.93 -9.50
CA LEU A 31 -0.15 -0.63 -10.14
C LEU A 31 0.04 -0.68 -11.66
N LEU A 32 0.83 -1.64 -12.17
CA LEU A 32 1.21 -1.71 -13.59
C LEU A 32 0.13 -2.36 -14.45
N ASP A 33 -0.71 -3.24 -13.91
CA ASP A 33 -1.78 -3.93 -14.65
C ASP A 33 -1.31 -4.63 -15.94
N GLY A 34 -0.14 -5.28 -15.88
CA GLY A 34 0.45 -5.94 -17.05
C GLY A 34 1.08 -4.99 -18.07
N LYS A 35 1.20 -3.69 -17.76
CA LYS A 35 2.03 -2.73 -18.50
C LYS A 35 3.48 -2.80 -18.02
N ASP A 36 4.41 -2.38 -18.87
CA ASP A 36 5.83 -2.27 -18.49
C ASP A 36 6.12 -1.03 -17.64
N LYS A 37 5.27 -0.01 -17.74
CA LYS A 37 5.41 1.26 -17.01
C LYS A 37 4.05 1.92 -16.80
N VAL A 38 4.00 2.76 -15.77
CA VAL A 38 2.91 3.70 -15.48
C VAL A 38 3.52 5.09 -15.32
N GLU A 39 2.80 6.09 -15.81
CA GLU A 39 3.16 7.50 -15.67
C GLU A 39 2.17 8.10 -14.67
N ILE A 40 2.70 8.84 -13.69
CA ILE A 40 1.92 9.44 -12.60
C ILE A 40 2.16 10.93 -12.69
N ASP A 41 1.09 11.69 -12.89
CA ASP A 41 1.14 13.15 -12.86
C ASP A 41 1.32 13.63 -11.41
N PHE A 42 2.16 14.66 -11.24
CA PHE A 42 2.46 15.24 -9.94
C PHE A 42 2.74 16.74 -10.05
N ASP A 43 2.45 17.45 -8.96
CA ASP A 43 2.88 18.83 -8.77
C ASP A 43 4.22 18.87 -8.03
N TYR A 44 5.13 19.76 -8.45
CA TYR A 44 6.40 19.97 -7.75
C TYR A 44 6.42 21.34 -7.08
N ILE A 45 6.18 21.36 -5.77
CA ILE A 45 5.94 22.59 -5.01
C ILE A 45 6.85 22.61 -3.78
N TYR A 46 7.68 23.66 -3.67
CA TYR A 46 8.64 23.86 -2.57
C TYR A 46 9.55 22.65 -2.26
N GLY A 47 9.87 21.85 -3.28
CA GLY A 47 10.74 20.67 -3.14
C GLY A 47 10.00 19.36 -2.92
N PHE A 48 8.68 19.40 -2.74
CA PHE A 48 7.84 18.21 -2.58
C PHE A 48 7.27 17.76 -3.91
N ILE A 49 7.22 16.44 -4.10
CA ILE A 49 6.44 15.80 -5.15
C ILE A 49 5.07 15.51 -4.55
N ILE A 50 4.04 16.17 -5.09
CA ILE A 50 2.67 16.11 -4.59
C ILE A 50 1.84 15.34 -5.60
N VAL A 51 1.24 14.25 -5.13
CA VAL A 51 0.46 13.32 -5.94
C VAL A 51 -0.97 13.31 -5.41
N GLU A 52 -1.95 13.41 -6.30
CA GLU A 52 -3.36 13.23 -5.96
C GLU A 52 -3.75 11.76 -6.14
N LEU A 53 -4.40 11.18 -5.12
CA LEU A 53 -5.02 9.86 -5.22
C LEU A 53 -6.40 9.87 -4.60
N LYS A 54 -7.22 8.89 -4.94
CA LYS A 54 -8.56 8.71 -4.38
C LYS A 54 -8.54 7.67 -3.25
N ILE A 55 -8.88 8.09 -2.04
CA ILE A 55 -9.20 7.17 -0.95
C ILE A 55 -10.61 6.62 -1.13
N SER A 56 -10.77 5.33 -0.84
CA SER A 56 -12.00 4.56 -1.05
C SER A 56 -12.52 4.65 -2.50
N GLY A 57 -11.61 4.93 -3.44
CA GLY A 57 -11.89 5.13 -4.87
C GLY A 57 -12.68 6.40 -5.23
N ILE A 58 -13.06 7.24 -4.26
CA ILE A 58 -13.97 8.37 -4.48
C ILE A 58 -13.46 9.72 -3.97
N LEU A 59 -12.72 9.77 -2.86
CA LEU A 59 -12.34 11.02 -2.21
C LEU A 59 -10.94 11.43 -2.68
N PRO A 60 -10.80 12.46 -3.54
CA PRO A 60 -9.49 12.94 -3.97
C PRO A 60 -8.75 13.60 -2.81
N MET A 61 -7.48 13.27 -2.65
CA MET A 61 -6.62 13.69 -1.55
C MET A 61 -5.19 13.86 -2.03
N LYS A 62 -4.48 14.84 -1.47
CA LYS A 62 -3.12 15.21 -1.86
C LYS A 62 -2.10 14.64 -0.89
N PHE A 63 -1.10 13.96 -1.43
CA PHE A 63 -0.03 13.32 -0.66
C PHE A 63 1.33 13.78 -1.11
N ILE A 64 2.23 13.97 -0.15
CA ILE A 64 3.67 14.08 -0.44
C ILE A 64 4.22 12.69 -0.69
N LEU A 65 4.85 12.45 -1.83
CA LEU A 65 5.62 11.23 -2.06
C LEU A 65 6.92 11.28 -1.25
N ASP A 66 7.07 10.38 -0.28
CA ASP A 66 8.25 10.31 0.60
C ASP A 66 8.85 8.90 0.59
N THR A 67 10.04 8.77 0.02
CA THR A 67 10.78 7.50 0.01
C THR A 67 11.37 7.14 1.37
N GLY A 68 11.43 8.07 2.32
CA GLY A 68 11.85 7.84 3.70
C GLY A 68 10.75 7.23 4.58
N ALA A 69 9.51 7.24 4.11
CA ALA A 69 8.37 6.62 4.77
C ALA A 69 8.04 5.25 4.16
N GLU A 70 7.80 4.26 5.01
CA GLU A 70 7.39 2.93 4.56
C GLU A 70 5.89 2.91 4.19
N HIS A 71 5.03 3.41 5.07
CA HIS A 71 3.57 3.31 4.93
C HIS A 71 2.93 4.59 4.40
N VAL A 72 1.68 4.48 3.94
CA VAL A 72 0.82 5.65 3.68
C VAL A 72 0.37 6.21 5.02
N ILE A 73 0.58 7.51 5.24
CA ILE A 73 0.21 8.22 6.46
C ILE A 73 -0.89 9.22 6.12
N LEU A 74 -1.99 9.19 6.88
CA LEU A 74 -3.09 10.16 6.81
C LEU A 74 -3.02 11.07 8.04
N PHE A 75 -3.00 12.38 7.84
CA PHE A 75 -2.80 13.35 8.93
C PHE A 75 -4.08 13.60 9.74
N LYS A 76 -5.22 13.67 9.06
CA LYS A 76 -6.49 14.06 9.67
C LYS A 76 -7.34 12.85 9.99
N LYS A 77 -7.43 12.49 11.26
CA LYS A 77 -8.23 11.36 11.75
C LYS A 77 -9.71 11.51 11.38
N GLU A 78 -10.23 12.73 11.37
CA GLU A 78 -11.63 13.05 11.06
C GLU A 78 -12.05 12.51 9.69
N ILE A 79 -11.12 12.50 8.71
CA ILE A 79 -11.39 11.95 7.37
C ILE A 79 -11.66 10.45 7.47
N SER A 80 -10.79 9.71 8.17
CA SER A 80 -10.98 8.27 8.37
C SER A 80 -12.21 7.93 9.22
N ASP A 81 -12.56 8.76 10.20
CA ASP A 81 -13.77 8.61 11.00
C ASP A 81 -15.03 8.78 10.13
N ILE A 82 -15.06 9.80 9.25
CA ILE A 82 -16.17 10.06 8.32
C ILE A 82 -16.31 8.91 7.31
N LEU A 83 -15.19 8.37 6.84
CA LEU A 83 -15.18 7.22 5.93
C LEU A 83 -15.51 5.89 6.64
N GLY A 84 -15.63 5.90 7.97
CA GLY A 84 -16.00 4.73 8.77
C GLY A 84 -14.91 3.66 8.82
N PHE A 85 -13.64 4.07 8.78
CA PHE A 85 -12.53 3.13 8.85
C PHE A 85 -12.40 2.51 10.24
N GLU A 86 -12.16 1.20 10.27
CA GLU A 86 -11.86 0.49 11.51
C GLU A 86 -10.37 0.61 11.85
N TYR A 87 -10.08 0.85 13.13
CA TYR A 87 -8.72 0.91 13.65
C TYR A 87 -8.37 -0.40 14.34
N GLU A 88 -7.37 -1.10 13.83
CA GLU A 88 -6.92 -2.38 14.39
C GLU A 88 -6.07 -2.18 15.65
N LYS A 89 -5.18 -1.18 15.61
CA LYS A 89 -4.17 -0.98 16.66
C LYS A 89 -3.77 0.48 16.76
N ARG A 90 -3.66 0.99 17.99
CA ARG A 90 -2.94 2.24 18.29
C ARG A 90 -1.45 1.95 18.45
N ILE A 91 -0.61 2.72 17.78
CA ILE A 91 0.84 2.62 17.79
C ILE A 91 1.47 3.95 18.20
N ASN A 92 2.72 3.88 18.64
CA ASN A 92 3.56 5.04 18.85
C ASN A 92 4.55 5.13 17.68
N LEU A 93 4.60 6.28 17.03
CA LEU A 93 5.54 6.61 15.96
C LEU A 93 6.62 7.52 16.53
N VAL A 94 7.86 7.25 16.13
CA VAL A 94 9.00 8.08 16.49
C VAL A 94 9.48 8.77 15.23
N GLY A 95 9.42 10.10 15.22
CA GLY A 95 9.90 10.92 14.11
C GLY A 95 11.42 10.86 13.95
N SER A 96 11.93 11.39 12.84
CA SER A 96 13.37 11.42 12.54
C SER A 96 14.18 12.29 13.49
N ASP A 97 13.54 13.24 14.17
CA ASP A 97 14.15 14.10 15.19
C ASP A 97 14.22 13.43 16.57
N LEU A 98 13.56 12.27 16.75
CA LEU A 98 13.49 11.49 17.99
C LEU A 98 12.91 12.24 19.21
N GLU A 99 12.40 13.45 19.03
CA GLU A 99 11.96 14.32 20.14
C GLU A 99 10.44 14.29 20.34
N GLN A 100 9.67 13.95 19.30
CA GLN A 100 8.21 13.86 19.37
C GLN A 100 7.74 12.40 19.27
N GLU A 101 7.02 11.97 20.31
CA GLU A 101 6.20 10.76 20.26
C GLU A 101 4.85 11.10 19.67
N VAL A 102 4.51 10.44 18.57
CA VAL A 102 3.28 10.67 17.84
C VAL A 102 2.43 9.41 17.93
N PHE A 103 1.20 9.54 18.41
CA PHE A 103 0.28 8.42 18.39
C PHE A 103 -0.46 8.32 17.05
N ALA A 104 -0.66 7.09 16.59
CA ALA A 104 -1.36 6.81 15.36
C ALA A 104 -2.16 5.50 15.44
N TYR A 105 -3.08 5.30 14.51
CA TYR A 105 -3.86 4.09 14.34
C TYR A 105 -3.48 3.38 13.04
N ILE A 106 -3.49 2.06 13.06
CA ILE A 106 -3.41 1.25 11.84
C ILE A 106 -4.83 0.96 11.37
N THR A 107 -5.13 1.32 10.13
CA THR A 107 -6.32 0.83 9.42
C THR A 107 -5.89 -0.01 8.23
N ARG A 108 -6.60 -1.12 8.01
CA ARG A 108 -6.22 -2.13 7.02
C ARG A 108 -7.10 -2.06 5.80
N ASN A 109 -6.57 -2.55 4.69
CA ASN A 109 -7.34 -2.82 3.48
C ASN A 109 -8.07 -1.59 2.91
N VAL A 110 -7.44 -0.42 2.96
CA VAL A 110 -8.00 0.80 2.38
C VAL A 110 -7.78 0.79 0.87
N ALA A 111 -8.85 0.98 0.12
CA ALA A 111 -8.80 1.13 -1.33
C ALA A 111 -8.20 2.50 -1.70
N LEU A 112 -7.09 2.49 -2.44
CA LEU A 112 -6.42 3.66 -2.97
C LEU A 112 -6.38 3.57 -4.50
N LYS A 113 -6.55 4.71 -5.17
CA LYS A 113 -6.52 4.75 -6.63
C LYS A 113 -5.82 6.01 -7.13
N LEU A 114 -4.73 5.81 -7.87
CA LEU A 114 -4.16 6.86 -8.72
C LEU A 114 -4.93 6.94 -10.04
N GLU A 115 -4.79 8.08 -10.72
CA GLU A 115 -5.28 8.23 -12.08
C GLU A 115 -4.56 7.23 -13.01
N ASP A 116 -5.32 6.66 -13.95
CA ASP A 116 -4.84 5.68 -14.94
C ASP A 116 -4.14 4.40 -14.40
N THR A 117 -4.26 4.13 -13.10
CA THR A 117 -3.85 2.87 -12.47
C THR A 117 -5.06 2.05 -12.01
N PRO A 118 -4.87 0.73 -11.78
CA PRO A 118 -5.82 -0.05 -11.02
C PRO A 118 -6.01 0.52 -9.61
N LEU A 119 -7.15 0.17 -9.03
CA LEU A 119 -7.37 0.32 -7.60
C LEU A 119 -6.49 -0.71 -6.87
N VAL A 120 -5.77 -0.24 -5.86
CA VAL A 120 -4.93 -1.07 -5.00
C VAL A 120 -5.40 -0.95 -3.56
N THR A 121 -5.04 -1.93 -2.74
CA THR A 121 -5.43 -1.98 -1.34
C THR A 121 -4.20 -1.83 -0.46
N ARG A 122 -4.18 -0.87 0.44
CA ARG A 122 -3.03 -0.61 1.33
C ARG A 122 -3.49 -0.39 2.76
N ASP A 123 -2.56 -0.62 3.67
CA ASP A 123 -2.73 -0.23 5.07
C ASP A 123 -2.32 1.23 5.22
N LEU A 124 -3.09 1.95 6.03
CA LEU A 124 -2.82 3.35 6.36
C LEU A 124 -2.47 3.47 7.82
N ILE A 125 -1.54 4.37 8.09
CA ILE A 125 -1.25 4.91 9.41
C ILE A 125 -2.02 6.22 9.53
N VAL A 126 -2.98 6.29 10.44
CA VAL A 126 -3.79 7.49 10.67
C VAL A 126 -3.27 8.18 11.92
N LEU A 127 -2.77 9.40 11.80
CA LEU A 127 -2.29 10.17 12.95
C LEU A 127 -3.46 10.46 13.89
N GLU A 128 -3.21 10.36 15.19
CA GLU A 128 -4.23 10.66 16.20
C GLU A 128 -4.49 12.16 16.32
N GLU A 129 -3.43 12.96 16.17
CA GLU A 129 -3.47 14.43 16.15
C GLU A 129 -2.69 14.93 14.93
N ASP A 130 -3.18 16.01 14.31
CA ASP A 130 -2.48 16.68 13.22
C ASP A 130 -1.45 17.66 13.79
N PHE A 131 -0.20 17.20 13.92
CA PHE A 131 0.92 18.00 14.42
C PHE A 131 1.78 18.58 13.29
N LEU A 132 1.47 18.26 12.03
CA LEU A 132 2.28 18.64 10.88
C LEU A 132 1.74 19.93 10.27
N GLU A 133 2.44 21.05 10.49
CA GLU A 133 2.08 22.35 9.90
C GLU A 133 2.45 22.45 8.40
N LEU A 134 2.41 21.33 7.66
CA LEU A 134 2.86 21.25 6.27
C LEU A 134 2.03 22.14 5.33
N GLU A 135 0.73 22.27 5.56
CA GLU A 135 -0.13 23.17 4.76
C GLU A 135 0.39 24.62 4.79
N SER A 136 0.90 25.08 5.94
CA SER A 136 1.44 26.43 6.10
C SER A 136 2.75 26.64 5.32
N MET A 137 3.52 25.56 5.13
CA MET A 137 4.80 25.57 4.43
C MET A 137 4.62 25.47 2.91
N VAL A 138 3.70 24.61 2.47
CA VAL A 138 3.47 24.33 1.05
C VAL A 138 2.48 25.33 0.42
N GLY A 139 1.60 25.93 1.23
CA GLY A 139 0.60 26.90 0.78
C GLY A 139 -0.66 26.27 0.18
N GLU A 140 -0.79 24.95 0.27
CA GLU A 140 -1.98 24.20 -0.14
C GLU A 140 -2.24 23.03 0.84
N PRO A 141 -3.48 22.49 0.86
CA PRO A 141 -3.81 21.35 1.71
C PRO A 141 -3.00 20.11 1.32
N ILE A 142 -2.37 19.49 2.32
CA ILE A 142 -1.69 18.20 2.20
C ILE A 142 -2.35 17.28 3.23
N ASP A 143 -2.88 16.17 2.74
CA ASP A 143 -3.65 15.25 3.57
C ASP A 143 -2.78 14.14 4.18
N GLY A 144 -1.59 13.91 3.63
CA GLY A 144 -0.74 12.83 4.10
C GLY A 144 0.60 12.64 3.39
N ILE A 145 1.26 11.54 3.75
CA ILE A 145 2.48 11.04 3.13
C ILE A 145 2.19 9.74 2.39
N LEU A 146 2.70 9.63 1.16
CA LEU A 146 2.67 8.42 0.34
C LEU A 146 4.03 7.72 0.45
N GLY A 147 4.12 6.71 1.31
CA GLY A 147 5.34 5.92 1.51
C GLY A 147 5.59 4.87 0.41
N THR A 148 6.76 4.23 0.44
CA THR A 148 7.21 3.31 -0.61
C THR A 148 6.32 2.07 -0.77
N ARG A 149 5.68 1.58 0.30
CA ARG A 149 4.76 0.42 0.22
C ARG A 149 3.55 0.67 -0.65
N PHE A 150 3.21 1.92 -0.93
CA PHE A 150 2.18 2.21 -1.92
C PHE A 150 2.61 1.70 -3.31
N LEU A 151 3.87 1.94 -3.68
CA LEU A 151 4.45 1.57 -4.98
C LEU A 151 4.80 0.08 -5.06
N GLU A 152 5.04 -0.56 -3.92
CA GLU A 152 5.30 -2.00 -3.79
C GLU A 152 3.99 -2.80 -3.72
N ALA A 153 4.04 -4.13 -3.87
CA ALA A 153 2.86 -4.97 -3.71
C ALA A 153 2.58 -5.31 -2.25
N SER A 154 1.33 -5.66 -1.98
CA SER A 154 0.92 -6.15 -0.67
C SER A 154 1.37 -7.61 -0.51
N CYS A 155 2.16 -7.91 0.53
CA CYS A 155 2.57 -9.27 0.89
C CYS A 155 1.42 -10.11 1.44
#